data_AF-A0A9R0QIP4-F1
#
_entry.id   AF-A0A9R0QIP4-F1
#
_cell.length_a   1.000
_cell.length_b   1.000
_cell.length_c   1.000
_cell.angle_alpha   90.00
_cell.angle_beta   90.00
_cell.angle_gamma   90.00
#
_symmetry.space_group_name_H-M   'P 1'
#
loop_
_entity.id
_entity.type
_entity.pdbx_description
1 polymer ?
#
loop_
_entity_poly.entity_id
_entity_poly.type
_entity_poly.pdbx_seq_one_letter_code
_entity_poly.pdbx_strand_id
1 'polypeptide(L)'
;MREELYDKVLHAQRTYNIPGRAGKNFSRLREELAMQVDPRPWDTTWRHTRLLNVLERCIGFAALSFSSYVLIGMAVGKIVELDPDEKQLIKKKRGEAHKQSETK
;
A
#
# COMPACT_ATOMS: atom_id res chain seq x y z
N MET A 1 25.95 4.17 18.90
CA MET A 1 25.85 2.85 18.22
C MET A 1 24.96 2.82 16.97
N ARG A 2 23.65 3.16 17.01
CA ARG A 2 22.78 3.06 15.80
C ARG A 2 23.18 4.01 14.67
N GLU A 3 23.61 5.22 15.04
CA GLU A 3 24.14 6.22 14.11
C GLU A 3 25.42 5.75 13.39
N GLU A 4 26.39 5.25 14.14
CA GLU A 4 27.62 4.68 13.55
C GLU A 4 27.33 3.52 12.61
N LEU A 5 26.29 2.72 12.91
CA LEU A 5 25.88 1.62 12.06
C LEU A 5 25.26 2.14 10.74
N TYR A 6 24.44 3.19 10.81
CA TYR A 6 23.91 3.86 9.63
C TYR A 6 25.04 4.43 8.76
N ASP A 7 26.02 5.11 9.37
CA ASP A 7 27.15 5.72 8.66
C ASP A 7 28.01 4.66 7.96
N LYS A 8 28.24 3.50 8.61
CA LYS A 8 28.96 2.36 8.00
C LYS A 8 28.19 1.74 6.83
N VAL A 9 26.87 1.57 6.95
CA VAL A 9 26.03 1.03 5.87
C VAL A 9 25.97 2.00 4.69
N LEU A 10 25.84 3.30 4.97
CA LEU A 10 25.85 4.35 3.95
C LEU A 10 27.20 4.39 3.21
N HIS A 11 28.30 4.30 3.95
CA HIS A 11 29.64 4.24 3.37
C HIS A 11 29.80 2.99 2.50
N ALA A 12 29.41 1.82 3.00
CA ALA A 12 29.50 0.57 2.25
C ALA A 12 28.69 0.63 0.94
N GLN A 13 27.50 1.24 0.95
CA GLN A 13 26.68 1.38 -0.25
C GLN A 13 27.25 2.36 -1.27
N ARG A 14 27.93 3.43 -0.83
CA ARG A 14 28.59 4.39 -1.74
C ARG A 14 29.89 3.83 -2.31
N THR A 15 30.65 3.10 -1.51
CA THR A 15 31.96 2.57 -1.87
C THR A 15 31.85 1.30 -2.70
N TYR A 16 30.88 0.43 -2.39
CA TYR A 16 30.70 -0.86 -3.07
C TYR A 16 29.38 -0.86 -3.84
N ASN A 17 29.47 -1.01 -5.16
CA ASN A 17 28.30 -1.26 -5.99
C ASN A 17 27.90 -2.74 -5.81
N ILE A 18 26.89 -3.01 -4.98
CA ILE A 18 26.38 -4.36 -4.70
C ILE A 18 25.14 -4.61 -5.57
N PRO A 19 25.26 -5.30 -6.72
CA PRO A 19 24.12 -5.61 -7.55
C PRO A 19 23.25 -6.75 -6.99
N GLY A 20 22.01 -6.82 -7.47
CA GLY A 20 21.13 -7.96 -7.25
C GLY A 20 20.41 -7.99 -5.89
N ARG A 21 20.16 -9.20 -5.37
CA ARG A 21 19.34 -9.43 -4.18
C ARG A 21 19.98 -8.89 -2.90
N ALA A 22 21.31 -8.96 -2.81
CA ALA A 22 22.07 -8.41 -1.69
C ALA A 22 21.93 -6.88 -1.63
N GLY A 23 22.03 -6.19 -2.77
CA GLY A 23 21.84 -4.74 -2.84
C GLY A 23 20.45 -4.29 -2.36
N LYS A 24 19.39 -5.04 -2.71
CA LYS A 24 18.04 -4.79 -2.20
C LYS A 24 17.96 -4.90 -0.68
N ASN A 25 18.58 -5.93 -0.11
CA ASN A 25 18.59 -6.13 1.34
C ASN A 25 19.36 -5.00 2.06
N PHE A 26 20.47 -4.53 1.48
CA PHE A 26 21.24 -3.41 2.00
C PHE A 26 20.46 -2.09 1.96
N SER A 27 19.74 -1.81 0.86
CA SER A 27 18.87 -0.62 0.78
C SER A 27 17.76 -0.67 1.83
N ARG A 28 17.11 -1.83 2.00
CA ARG A 28 16.08 -2.03 3.03
C ARG A 28 16.63 -1.85 4.44
N LEU A 29 17.81 -2.38 4.73
CA LEU A 29 18.48 -2.19 6.02
C LEU A 29 18.78 -0.70 6.28
N ARG A 30 19.21 0.04 5.25
CA ARG A 30 19.43 1.48 5.35
C ARG A 30 18.14 2.24 5.66
N GLU A 31 17.03 1.89 5.02
CA GLU A 31 15.72 2.48 5.28
C GLU A 31 15.23 2.20 6.70
N GLU A 32 15.39 0.97 7.18
CA GLU A 32 15.02 0.59 8.55
C GLU A 32 15.87 1.34 9.60
N LEU A 33 17.17 1.47 9.36
CA LEU A 33 18.06 2.25 10.23
C LEU A 33 17.74 3.75 10.19
N ALA A 34 17.39 4.28 9.01
CA ALA A 34 16.99 5.68 8.87
C ALA A 34 15.74 6.02 9.70
N MET A 35 14.85 5.05 9.91
CA MET A 35 13.64 5.25 10.72
C MET A 35 13.92 5.26 12.24
N GLN A 36 15.04 4.69 12.69
CA GLN A 36 15.39 4.55 14.11
C GLN A 36 16.35 5.64 14.62
N VAL A 37 16.98 6.39 13.72
CA VAL A 37 17.92 7.46 14.05
C VAL A 37 17.19 8.81 13.98
N ASP A 38 17.47 9.68 14.95
CA ASP A 38 16.88 11.02 14.99
C ASP A 38 17.29 11.88 13.78
N PRO A 39 16.42 12.79 13.31
CA PRO A 39 16.66 13.59 12.11
C PRO A 39 17.94 14.41 12.22
N ARG A 40 18.96 14.07 11.41
CA ARG A 40 20.13 14.93 11.23
C ARG A 40 19.74 16.11 10.34
N PRO A 41 19.85 17.37 10.82
CA PRO A 41 19.38 18.53 10.06
C PRO A 41 20.09 18.73 8.73
N TRP A 42 21.29 18.16 8.52
CA TRP A 42 22.11 18.38 7.32
C TRP A 42 22.14 17.21 6.33
N ASP A 43 21.42 16.11 6.59
CA ASP A 43 21.42 14.94 5.68
C ASP A 43 20.21 14.97 4.72
N THR A 44 20.44 15.44 3.50
CA THR A 44 19.42 15.54 2.45
C THR A 44 18.95 14.17 1.94
N THR A 45 19.83 13.17 1.92
CA THR A 45 19.51 11.80 1.52
C THR A 45 18.58 11.12 2.52
N TRP A 46 18.79 11.35 3.82
CA TRP A 46 17.90 10.86 4.87
C TRP A 46 16.50 11.48 4.76
N ARG A 47 16.42 12.80 4.55
CA ARG A 47 15.14 13.52 4.38
C ARG A 47 14.35 12.98 3.19
N HIS A 48 15.01 12.77 2.05
CA HIS A 48 14.37 12.18 0.87
C HIS A 48 13.80 10.79 1.14
N THR A 49 14.55 9.94 1.83
CA THR A 49 14.14 8.56 2.14
C THR A 49 12.88 8.54 3.02
N ARG A 50 12.82 9.42 4.03
CA ARG A 50 11.65 9.51 4.92
C ARG A 50 10.42 10.07 4.20
N LEU A 51 10.60 11.08 3.35
CA LEU A 51 9.52 11.64 2.54
C LEU A 51 8.92 10.61 1.58
N LEU A 52 9.76 9.82 0.91
CA LEU A 52 9.31 8.76 0.01
C LEU A 52 8.52 7.67 0.75
N ASN A 53 8.97 7.26 1.94
CA ASN A 53 8.25 6.27 2.75
C ASN A 53 6.88 6.77 3.23
N VAL A 54 6.78 8.05 3.62
CA VAL A 54 5.49 8.66 4.00
C VAL A 54 4.58 8.74 2.78
N LEU A 55 5.11 9.16 1.63
CA LEU A 55 4.37 9.29 0.39
C LEU A 55 3.88 7.93 -0.12
N GLU A 56 4.71 6.89 -0.06
CA GLU A 56 4.33 5.52 -0.42
C GLU A 56 3.20 4.99 0.46
N ARG A 57 3.26 5.22 1.78
CA ARG A 57 2.15 4.89 2.70
C ARG A 57 0.88 5.66 2.37
N CYS A 58 0.98 6.95 2.06
CA CYS A 58 -0.17 7.75 1.66
C CYS A 58 -0.80 7.26 0.35
N ILE A 59 0.02 6.93 -0.66
CA ILE A 59 -0.45 6.37 -1.93
C ILE A 59 -1.11 5.01 -1.70
N GLY A 60 -0.50 4.13 -0.91
CA GLY A 60 -1.07 2.82 -0.58
C GLY A 60 -2.43 2.95 0.12
N PHE A 61 -2.54 3.88 1.08
CA PHE A 61 -3.81 4.15 1.77
C PHE A 61 -4.86 4.73 0.82
N ALA A 62 -4.48 5.67 -0.05
CA ALA A 62 -5.38 6.24 -1.05
C ALA A 62 -5.89 5.13 -1.99
N ALA A 63 -5.01 4.29 -2.54
CA ALA A 63 -5.39 3.19 -3.42
C ALA A 63 -6.35 2.20 -2.76
N LEU A 64 -6.11 1.84 -1.48
CA LEU A 64 -7.02 1.01 -0.71
C LEU A 64 -8.39 1.66 -0.50
N SER A 65 -8.42 2.95 -0.16
CA SER A 65 -9.67 3.68 0.03
C SER A 65 -10.48 3.79 -1.27
N PHE A 66 -9.84 4.11 -2.40
CA PHE A 66 -10.50 4.18 -3.71
C PHE A 66 -11.03 2.82 -4.17
N SER A 67 -10.22 1.76 -4.05
CA SER A 67 -10.65 0.40 -4.42
C SER A 67 -11.81 -0.08 -3.55
N SER A 68 -11.74 0.15 -2.23
CA SER A 68 -12.85 -0.17 -1.32
C SER A 68 -14.12 0.60 -1.67
N TYR A 69 -14.00 1.91 -1.94
CA TYR A 69 -15.14 2.75 -2.36
C TYR A 69 -15.79 2.23 -3.65
N VAL A 70 -14.97 1.88 -4.65
CA VAL A 70 -15.46 1.33 -5.92
C VAL A 70 -16.15 -0.03 -5.69
N LEU A 71 -15.56 -0.93 -4.92
CA LEU A 71 -16.17 -2.23 -4.61
C LEU A 71 -17.50 -2.10 -3.86
N ILE A 72 -17.57 -1.20 -2.87
CA ILE A 72 -18.81 -0.91 -2.14
C ILE A 72 -19.86 -0.31 -3.09
N GLY A 73 -19.47 0.62 -3.97
CA GLY A 73 -20.38 1.21 -4.93
C GLY A 73 -20.91 0.21 -5.98
N MET A 74 -20.11 -0.79 -6.35
CA MET A 74 -20.57 -1.93 -7.16
C MET A 74 -21.53 -2.83 -6.37
N ALA A 75 -21.22 -3.17 -5.12
CA ALA A 75 -22.05 -4.03 -4.28
C ALA A 75 -23.43 -3.40 -3.97
N VAL A 76 -23.47 -2.08 -3.81
CA VAL A 76 -24.70 -1.29 -3.56
C VAL A 76 -25.47 -1.00 -4.86
N GLY A 77 -24.90 -1.29 -6.04
CA GLY A 77 -25.55 -1.04 -7.33
C GLY A 77 -25.71 0.45 -7.65
N LYS A 78 -24.81 1.29 -7.11
CA LYS A 78 -24.77 2.74 -7.33
C LYS A 78 -23.87 3.16 -8.49
N ILE A 79 -22.88 2.33 -8.84
CA ILE A 79 -21.90 2.66 -9.90
C ILE A 79 -22.38 2.23 -11.29
N VAL A 80 -23.28 1.25 -11.37
CA VAL A 80 -23.92 0.86 -12.62
C VAL A 80 -25.31 1.51 -12.64
N GLU A 81 -25.51 2.46 -13.55
CA GLU A 81 -26.84 2.90 -13.98
C GLU A 81 -27.53 1.73 -14.68
N LEU A 82 -27.98 0.74 -13.90
CA LEU A 82 -28.93 -0.26 -14.35
C LEU A 82 -30.30 0.42 -14.40
N ASP A 83 -30.99 0.25 -15.53
CA ASP A 83 -32.39 0.64 -15.69
C ASP A 83 -33.22 0.08 -14.51
N PRO A 84 -34.25 0.81 -14.03
CA PRO A 84 -34.98 0.43 -12.82
C PRO A 84 -35.60 -0.97 -12.91
N ASP A 85 -35.92 -1.44 -14.12
CA ASP A 85 -36.43 -2.79 -14.39
C ASP A 85 -35.37 -3.88 -14.19
N GLU A 86 -34.12 -3.64 -14.57
CA GLU A 86 -33.02 -4.60 -14.38
C GLU A 86 -32.67 -4.76 -12.89
N LYS A 87 -32.77 -3.67 -12.11
CA LYS A 87 -32.60 -3.71 -10.64
C LYS A 87 -33.68 -4.54 -9.96
N GLN A 88 -34.92 -4.49 -10.44
CA GLN A 88 -36.01 -5.34 -9.93
C GLN A 88 -35.78 -6.81 -10.24
N LEU A 89 -35.30 -7.11 -11.46
CA LEU A 89 -35.04 -8.47 -11.90
C LEU A 89 -33.93 -9.16 -11.09
N ILE A 90 -32.86 -8.42 -10.77
CA ILE A 90 -31.76 -8.92 -9.93
C ILE A 90 -32.21 -9.15 -8.48
N LYS A 91 -33.05 -8.26 -7.92
CA LYS A 91 -33.64 -8.45 -6.58
C LYS A 91 -34.52 -9.70 -6.52
N LYS A 92 -35.34 -9.93 -7.55
CA LYS A 92 -36.20 -11.11 -7.65
C LYS A 92 -35.39 -12.40 -7.71
N LYS A 93 -34.35 -12.46 -8.56
CA LYS A 93 -33.45 -13.63 -8.66
C LYS A 93 -32.67 -13.91 -7.37
N ARG A 94 -32.24 -12.86 -6.62
CA ARG A 94 -31.63 -13.05 -5.29
C ARG A 94 -32.59 -13.65 -4.27
N GLY A 95 -33.85 -13.22 -4.27
CA GLY A 95 -34.87 -13.78 -3.38
C GLY A 95 -35.21 -15.25 -3.70
N GLU A 96 -35.21 -15.61 -4.99
CA GLU A 96 -35.44 -16.99 -5.43
C GLU A 96 -34.26 -17.91 -5.08
N ALA A 97 -33.01 -17.43 -5.22
CA ALA A 97 -31.82 -18.18 -4.83
C ALA A 97 -31.76 -18.45 -3.31
N HIS A 98 -32.19 -17.49 -2.49
CA HIS A 98 -32.23 -17.64 -1.03
C HIS A 98 -33.28 -18.67 -0.57
N LYS A 99 -34.41 -18.75 -1.26
CA LYS A 99 -35.44 -19.77 -1.01
C LYS A 99 -34.98 -21.18 -1.43
N GLN A 100 -34.21 -21.28 -2.51
CA GLN A 100 -33.62 -22.56 -2.95
C GLN A 100 -32.50 -23.06 -2.03
N SER A 101 -31.79 -22.18 -1.32
CA SER A 101 -30.79 -22.59 -0.32
C SER A 101 -31.39 -23.01 1.02
N GLU A 102 -32.63 -22.60 1.33
CA GLU A 102 -33.34 -23.00 2.56
C GLU A 102 -34.16 -24.29 2.40
N THR A 103 -34.39 -24.75 1.16
CA THR A 103 -35.16 -25.97 0.84
C THR A 103 -34.28 -27.18 0.52
N LYS A 104 -32.97 -27.10 0.77
CA LYS A 104 -31.98 -28.17 0.57
C LYS A 104 -31.27 -28.48 1.87
#